data_AF-A0A8D9EVE3-F1
#
_entry.id   AF-A0A8D9EVE3-F1
#
_cell.length_a   1.000
_cell.length_b   1.000
_cell.length_c   1.000
_cell.angle_alpha   90.00
_cell.angle_beta   90.00
_cell.angle_gamma   90.00
#
_symmetry.space_group_name_H-M   'P 1'
#
loop_
_entity.id
_entity.type
_entity.pdbx_description
1 polymer ?
#
loop_
_entity_poly.entity_id
_entity_poly.type
_entity_poly.pdbx_seq_one_letter_code
_entity_poly.pdbx_strand_id
1 'polypeptide(L)'
;MSFYIDTRKWLHFCSEPDVTLTREMIPEMLLKHGASANFSNGVTGSTPLHEAIENIRECDHSILEAMFELLVRHGANMDAVTWSSGDTPLNKALVLMGYPAVALLLRQGADPNKCDKRPHLLSSCVFDNMGLARRRRKLGVIQMLVYAGYDLQHKTPDLLYPEDWSQVDPGSIRGWLTTVKYNPMSLLQLTRLRLRKYFGVNIGAFVHNAPLPSSVKKYLMLQDIDVNCDEPSCSNTS
;
A
#
# COMPACT_ATOMS: atom_id res chain seq x y z
N MET A 1 5.23 17.92 -26.87
CA MET A 1 5.86 16.58 -26.84
C MET A 1 5.81 16.10 -25.40
N SER A 2 5.02 15.07 -25.10
CA SER A 2 4.94 14.50 -23.75
C SER A 2 6.01 13.41 -23.64
N PHE A 3 6.99 13.61 -22.75
CA PHE A 3 8.08 12.65 -22.56
C PHE A 3 7.62 11.54 -21.61
N TYR A 4 7.63 10.30 -22.10
CA TYR A 4 7.45 9.09 -21.32
C TYR A 4 8.67 8.90 -20.40
N ILE A 5 8.44 8.72 -19.10
CA ILE A 5 9.49 8.26 -18.19
C ILE A 5 9.62 6.77 -18.41
N ASP A 6 10.62 6.36 -19.20
CA ASP A 6 11.00 4.95 -19.29
C ASP A 6 11.74 4.54 -18.03
N THR A 7 10.97 4.21 -17.00
CA THR A 7 11.49 3.74 -15.71
C THR A 7 12.36 2.48 -15.85
N ARG A 8 12.21 1.68 -16.93
CA ARG A 8 13.08 0.52 -17.18
C ARG A 8 14.49 0.95 -17.58
N LYS A 9 14.63 2.02 -18.38
CA LYS A 9 15.94 2.62 -18.66
C LYS A 9 16.51 3.29 -17.41
N TRP A 10 15.70 3.99 -16.63
CA TRP A 10 16.14 4.53 -15.33
C TRP A 10 16.67 3.46 -14.38
N LEU A 11 15.97 2.34 -14.25
CA LEU A 11 16.30 1.30 -13.29
C LEU A 11 17.47 0.42 -13.76
N HIS A 12 17.69 0.28 -15.08
CA HIS A 12 18.95 -0.26 -15.60
C HIS A 12 20.15 0.58 -15.15
N PHE A 13 20.03 1.92 -15.16
CA PHE A 13 21.08 2.80 -14.58
C PHE A 13 21.19 2.69 -13.05
N CYS A 14 20.13 2.23 -12.35
CA CYS A 14 20.17 1.96 -10.91
C CYS A 14 20.86 0.65 -10.51
N SER A 15 21.01 -0.30 -11.43
CA SER A 15 21.67 -1.60 -11.16
C SER A 15 23.20 -1.53 -11.28
N GLU A 16 23.75 -0.54 -12.00
CA GLU A 16 25.20 -0.40 -12.18
C GLU A 16 25.87 0.24 -10.95
N PRO A 17 26.84 -0.42 -10.29
CA PRO A 17 27.37 -0.02 -8.99
C PRO A 17 28.15 1.31 -8.97
N ASP A 18 28.48 1.87 -10.14
CA ASP A 18 29.43 2.99 -10.26
C ASP A 18 28.77 4.38 -10.37
N VAL A 19 27.44 4.46 -10.22
CA VAL A 19 26.71 5.71 -10.51
C VAL A 19 25.61 6.03 -9.49
N THR A 20 25.98 6.21 -8.23
CA THR A 20 25.04 6.66 -7.17
C THR A 20 24.43 8.04 -7.47
N LEU A 21 25.17 8.91 -8.17
CA LEU A 21 24.75 10.27 -8.54
C LEU A 21 23.69 10.34 -9.64
N THR A 22 23.54 9.34 -10.52
CA THR A 22 22.53 9.38 -11.62
C THR A 22 21.17 8.85 -11.20
N ARG A 23 21.09 8.05 -10.12
CA ARG A 23 19.90 7.29 -9.73
C ARG A 23 18.75 8.17 -9.22
N GLU A 24 19.06 9.22 -8.47
CA GLU A 24 18.08 10.21 -7.99
C GLU A 24 17.96 11.42 -8.93
N MET A 25 19.09 11.80 -9.55
CA MET A 25 19.21 13.02 -10.36
C MET A 25 18.43 12.93 -11.67
N ILE A 26 18.47 11.80 -12.39
CA ILE A 26 17.73 11.68 -13.66
C ILE A 26 16.21 11.74 -13.41
N PRO A 27 15.67 11.05 -12.38
CA PRO A 27 14.27 11.22 -12.00
C PRO A 27 13.83 12.61 -11.68
N GLU A 28 14.59 13.27 -10.82
CA GLU A 28 14.30 14.62 -10.41
C GLU A 28 14.37 15.58 -11.59
N MET A 29 15.36 15.41 -12.47
CA MET A 29 15.49 16.25 -13.66
C MET A 29 14.35 16.05 -14.65
N LEU A 30 13.94 14.82 -14.97
CA LEU A 30 12.84 14.63 -15.93
C LEU A 30 11.53 15.20 -15.39
N LEU A 31 11.23 14.97 -14.11
CA LEU A 31 10.01 15.51 -13.49
C LEU A 31 10.06 17.05 -13.39
N LYS A 32 11.23 17.65 -13.09
CA LYS A 32 11.41 19.11 -13.14
C LYS A 32 11.24 19.69 -14.55
N HIS A 33 11.61 18.95 -15.59
CA HIS A 33 11.49 19.39 -16.99
C HIS A 33 10.14 18.99 -17.62
N GLY A 34 9.12 18.70 -16.81
CA GLY A 34 7.73 18.53 -17.27
C GLY A 34 7.34 17.10 -17.65
N ALA A 35 8.14 16.09 -17.30
CA ALA A 35 7.68 14.71 -17.36
C ALA A 35 6.55 14.50 -16.35
N SER A 36 5.50 13.78 -16.75
CA SER A 36 4.34 13.53 -15.88
C SER A 36 4.57 12.30 -15.01
N ALA A 37 4.36 12.44 -13.69
CA ALA A 37 4.41 11.34 -12.73
C ALA A 37 3.29 10.30 -12.93
N ASN A 38 2.33 10.57 -13.82
CA ASN A 38 1.16 9.75 -14.08
C ASN A 38 1.13 9.12 -15.48
N PHE A 39 2.11 9.40 -16.32
CA PHE A 39 2.10 8.90 -17.68
C PHE A 39 2.34 7.39 -17.71
N SER A 40 1.37 6.62 -18.19
CA SER A 40 1.45 5.18 -18.26
C SER A 40 2.21 4.71 -19.52
N ASN A 41 2.87 3.56 -19.40
CA ASN A 41 3.49 2.93 -20.55
C ASN A 41 2.42 2.45 -21.56
N GLY A 42 2.77 2.39 -22.85
CA GLY A 42 1.84 1.99 -23.90
C GLY A 42 1.56 0.49 -24.00
N VAL A 43 2.24 -0.35 -23.21
CA VAL A 43 2.20 -1.82 -23.32
C VAL A 43 1.24 -2.43 -22.30
N THR A 44 1.40 -2.08 -21.03
CA THR A 44 0.61 -2.56 -19.90
C THR A 44 -0.27 -1.47 -19.29
N GLY A 45 -0.01 -0.19 -19.61
CA GLY A 45 -0.61 0.92 -18.89
C GLY A 45 -0.02 1.13 -17.49
N SER A 46 1.15 0.56 -17.19
CA SER A 46 1.84 0.78 -15.91
C SER A 46 2.29 2.23 -15.79
N THR A 47 1.90 2.91 -14.72
CA THR A 47 2.43 4.24 -14.36
C THR A 47 3.84 4.12 -13.74
N PRO A 48 4.60 5.22 -13.59
CA PRO A 48 5.92 5.17 -12.95
C PRO A 48 5.89 4.54 -11.56
N LEU A 49 4.77 4.69 -10.83
CA LEU A 49 4.56 4.08 -9.52
C LEU A 49 4.41 2.56 -9.59
N HIS A 50 3.78 2.01 -10.64
CA HIS A 50 3.69 0.57 -10.85
C HIS A 50 5.08 -0.02 -11.15
N GLU A 51 5.81 0.62 -12.06
CA GLU A 51 7.14 0.16 -12.47
C GLU A 51 8.13 0.22 -11.29
N ALA A 52 8.05 1.25 -10.45
CA ALA A 52 8.81 1.33 -9.21
C ALA A 52 8.63 0.09 -8.31
N ILE A 53 7.40 -0.43 -8.23
CA ILE A 53 7.04 -1.58 -7.41
C ILE A 53 7.42 -2.90 -8.09
N GLU A 54 7.30 -2.99 -9.41
CA GLU A 54 7.66 -4.20 -10.16
C GLU A 54 9.15 -4.54 -10.03
N ASN A 55 9.99 -3.52 -9.90
CA ASN A 55 11.44 -3.66 -9.79
C ASN A 55 11.95 -3.67 -8.33
N ILE A 56 11.06 -3.84 -7.34
CA ILE A 56 11.41 -3.81 -5.91
C ILE A 56 12.47 -4.85 -5.51
N ARG A 57 12.63 -5.92 -6.29
CA ARG A 57 13.61 -6.99 -6.03
C ARG A 57 15.03 -6.62 -6.43
N GLU A 58 15.16 -5.61 -7.29
CA GLU A 58 16.43 -5.20 -7.91
C GLU A 58 16.97 -3.91 -7.29
N CYS A 59 16.24 -3.27 -6.37
CA CYS A 59 16.58 -1.97 -5.77
C CYS A 59 16.63 -2.04 -4.24
N ASP A 60 17.56 -1.28 -3.65
CA ASP A 60 17.59 -1.04 -2.22
C ASP A 60 16.33 -0.33 -1.74
N HIS A 61 15.92 -0.61 -0.50
CA HIS A 61 14.74 0.00 0.12
C HIS A 61 14.79 1.54 0.13
N SER A 62 15.97 2.12 0.34
CA SER A 62 16.17 3.58 0.32
C SER A 62 15.85 4.21 -1.03
N ILE A 63 16.16 3.52 -2.12
CA ILE A 63 15.89 3.97 -3.50
C ILE A 63 14.38 3.98 -3.74
N LEU A 64 13.68 2.93 -3.29
CA LEU A 64 12.23 2.87 -3.37
C LEU A 64 11.59 4.05 -2.62
N GLU A 65 12.05 4.35 -1.40
CA GLU A 65 11.56 5.49 -0.62
C GLU A 65 11.77 6.83 -1.32
N ALA A 66 12.99 7.10 -1.80
CA ALA A 66 13.32 8.33 -2.51
C ALA A 66 12.47 8.51 -3.78
N MET A 67 12.30 7.44 -4.56
CA MET A 67 11.48 7.45 -5.77
C MET A 67 10.00 7.66 -5.44
N PHE A 68 9.48 7.03 -4.38
CA PHE A 68 8.13 7.25 -3.91
C PHE A 68 7.90 8.70 -3.48
N GLU A 69 8.81 9.27 -2.69
CA GLU A 69 8.71 10.66 -2.26
C GLU A 69 8.71 11.61 -3.46
N LEU A 70 9.59 11.39 -4.43
CA LEU A 70 9.68 12.20 -5.63
C LEU A 70 8.39 12.12 -6.46
N LEU A 71 7.89 10.92 -6.73
CA LEU A 71 6.65 10.72 -7.49
C LEU A 71 5.45 11.36 -6.78
N VAL A 72 5.34 11.19 -5.46
CA VAL A 72 4.26 11.80 -4.66
C VAL A 72 4.34 13.33 -4.69
N ARG A 73 5.54 13.92 -4.55
CA ARG A 73 5.74 15.37 -4.66
C ARG A 73 5.31 15.93 -6.02
N HIS A 74 5.43 15.12 -7.08
CA HIS A 74 4.99 15.47 -8.43
C HIS A 74 3.55 15.02 -8.76
N GLY A 75 2.76 14.66 -7.75
CA GLY A 75 1.33 14.37 -7.91
C GLY A 75 1.02 13.02 -8.54
N ALA A 76 1.88 12.01 -8.31
CA ALA A 76 1.59 10.64 -8.72
C ALA A 76 0.26 10.15 -8.12
N ASN A 77 -0.56 9.53 -8.96
CA ASN A 77 -1.83 8.95 -8.60
C ASN A 77 -1.59 7.57 -7.96
N MET A 78 -1.78 7.53 -6.65
CA MET A 78 -1.57 6.35 -5.80
C MET A 78 -2.52 5.19 -6.14
N ASP A 79 -3.66 5.50 -6.76
CA ASP A 79 -4.74 4.57 -7.07
C ASP A 79 -4.94 4.41 -8.59
N ALA A 80 -3.93 4.78 -9.39
CA ALA A 80 -3.94 4.54 -10.83
C ALA A 80 -4.12 3.04 -11.11
N VAL A 81 -4.74 2.70 -12.24
CA VAL A 81 -4.92 1.30 -12.64
C VAL A 81 -4.19 1.02 -13.94
N THR A 82 -3.54 -0.14 -14.03
CA THR A 82 -2.96 -0.59 -15.30
C THR A 82 -4.08 -0.90 -16.30
N TRP A 83 -3.83 -0.71 -17.60
CA TRP A 83 -4.81 -1.12 -18.61
C TRP A 83 -4.87 -2.65 -18.71
N SER A 84 -3.72 -3.32 -18.69
CA SER A 84 -3.61 -4.75 -19.04
C SER A 84 -4.15 -5.68 -17.96
N SER A 85 -3.94 -5.36 -16.68
CA SER A 85 -4.38 -6.16 -15.53
C SER A 85 -5.39 -5.42 -14.64
N GLY A 86 -5.52 -4.10 -14.77
CA GLY A 86 -6.35 -3.28 -13.88
C GLY A 86 -5.77 -3.13 -12.48
N ASP A 87 -4.55 -3.60 -12.25
CA ASP A 87 -3.90 -3.57 -10.95
C ASP A 87 -3.73 -2.12 -10.49
N THR A 88 -4.02 -1.87 -9.22
CA THR A 88 -3.51 -0.68 -8.53
C THR A 88 -2.08 -0.91 -8.06
N PRO A 89 -1.31 0.15 -7.76
CA PRO A 89 0.03 0.02 -7.17
C PRO A 89 0.01 -0.86 -5.91
N LEU A 90 -1.02 -0.70 -5.07
CA LEU A 90 -1.20 -1.48 -3.84
C LEU A 90 -1.46 -2.96 -4.11
N ASN A 91 -2.32 -3.28 -5.08
CA ASN A 91 -2.55 -4.66 -5.49
C ASN A 91 -1.26 -5.29 -6.02
N LYS A 92 -0.54 -4.58 -6.91
CA LYS A 92 0.74 -5.03 -7.46
C LYS A 92 1.75 -5.37 -6.36
N ALA A 93 1.89 -4.49 -5.37
CA ALA A 93 2.80 -4.67 -4.24
C ALA A 93 2.44 -5.92 -3.40
N LEU A 94 1.15 -6.17 -3.15
CA LEU A 94 0.66 -7.37 -2.46
C LEU A 94 0.91 -8.65 -3.25
N VAL A 95 0.70 -8.63 -4.58
CA VAL A 95 0.95 -9.77 -5.46
C VAL A 95 2.44 -10.15 -5.46
N LEU A 96 3.32 -9.14 -5.55
CA LEU A 96 4.77 -9.31 -5.58
C LEU A 96 5.39 -9.60 -4.21
N MET A 97 4.59 -9.53 -3.13
CA MET A 97 5.04 -9.62 -1.73
C MET A 97 6.04 -8.53 -1.33
N GLY A 98 5.94 -7.35 -1.97
CA GLY A 98 6.75 -6.18 -1.65
C GLY A 98 6.19 -5.43 -0.45
N TYR A 99 6.23 -6.01 0.75
CA TYR A 99 5.67 -5.41 1.96
C TYR A 99 6.19 -4.00 2.28
N PRO A 100 7.46 -3.66 1.99
CA PRO A 100 7.92 -2.27 2.00
C PRO A 100 7.11 -1.31 1.13
N ALA A 101 6.83 -1.69 -0.13
CA ALA A 101 6.00 -0.88 -1.03
C ALA A 101 4.56 -0.79 -0.53
N VAL A 102 4.00 -1.89 -0.01
CA VAL A 102 2.67 -1.87 0.63
C VAL A 102 2.65 -0.84 1.75
N ALA A 103 3.68 -0.82 2.59
CA ALA A 103 3.79 0.15 3.66
C ALA A 103 3.81 1.57 3.07
N LEU A 104 4.74 1.88 2.17
CA LEU A 104 4.89 3.22 1.60
C LEU A 104 3.60 3.73 0.93
N LEU A 105 2.94 2.90 0.13
CA LEU A 105 1.67 3.24 -0.50
C LEU A 105 0.58 3.61 0.52
N LEU A 106 0.40 2.76 1.53
CA LEU A 106 -0.59 3.01 2.57
C LEU A 106 -0.22 4.24 3.40
N ARG A 107 1.06 4.43 3.75
CA ARG A 107 1.51 5.64 4.47
C ARG A 107 1.14 6.92 3.72
N GLN A 108 1.31 6.91 2.41
CA GLN A 108 1.01 8.02 1.50
C GLN A 108 -0.47 8.10 1.07
N GLY A 109 -1.34 7.29 1.68
CA GLY A 109 -2.79 7.44 1.53
C GLY A 109 -3.41 6.76 0.31
N ALA A 110 -2.74 5.76 -0.29
CA ALA A 110 -3.38 4.86 -1.25
C ALA A 110 -4.65 4.24 -0.64
N ASP A 111 -5.74 4.17 -1.42
CA ASP A 111 -7.02 3.65 -0.94
C ASP A 111 -6.94 2.12 -0.80
N PRO A 112 -7.00 1.57 0.42
CA PRO A 112 -6.95 0.12 0.61
C PRO A 112 -8.16 -0.60 0.00
N ASN A 113 -9.23 0.12 -0.34
CA ASN A 113 -10.41 -0.39 -1.00
C ASN A 113 -10.34 -0.33 -2.52
N LYS A 114 -9.34 0.33 -3.10
CA LYS A 114 -9.17 0.33 -4.55
C LYS A 114 -8.45 -0.93 -4.99
N CYS A 115 -9.18 -1.78 -5.69
CA CYS A 115 -8.68 -2.96 -6.37
C CYS A 115 -9.49 -3.14 -7.66
N ASP A 116 -8.91 -3.75 -8.69
CA ASP A 116 -9.64 -4.01 -9.92
C ASP A 116 -10.91 -4.81 -9.63
N LYS A 117 -11.98 -4.45 -10.33
CA LYS A 117 -13.22 -5.21 -10.41
C LYS A 117 -13.45 -5.47 -11.89
N ARG A 118 -12.67 -6.37 -12.52
CA ARG A 118 -13.05 -6.82 -13.86
C ARG A 118 -14.44 -7.44 -13.76
N PRO A 119 -15.46 -6.88 -14.42
CA PRO A 119 -16.80 -7.44 -14.38
C PRO A 119 -16.90 -8.79 -15.12
N HIS A 120 -15.89 -9.13 -15.95
CA HIS A 120 -16.00 -10.15 -16.99
C HIS A 120 -15.43 -11.53 -16.62
N LEU A 121 -14.73 -11.66 -15.49
CA LEU A 121 -14.23 -12.94 -15.00
C LEU A 121 -14.94 -13.29 -13.69
N LEU A 122 -16.11 -13.94 -13.83
CA LEU A 122 -16.77 -14.80 -12.84
C LEU A 122 -16.54 -14.45 -11.35
N SER A 123 -17.38 -13.52 -10.86
CA SER A 123 -18.15 -13.46 -9.59
C SER A 123 -17.88 -14.40 -8.38
N SER A 124 -16.75 -15.08 -8.22
CA SER A 124 -16.53 -15.96 -7.05
C SER A 124 -15.12 -15.86 -6.44
N CYS A 125 -14.13 -15.33 -7.17
CA CYS A 125 -12.78 -15.09 -6.64
C CYS A 125 -12.37 -13.62 -6.83
N VAL A 126 -13.10 -12.70 -6.20
CA VAL A 126 -12.67 -11.30 -6.08
C VAL A 126 -11.55 -11.25 -5.05
N PHE A 127 -10.29 -11.36 -5.47
CA PHE A 127 -9.17 -11.13 -4.56
C PHE A 127 -8.94 -9.63 -4.41
N ASP A 128 -9.69 -9.01 -3.49
CA ASP A 128 -9.38 -7.67 -3.00
C ASP A 128 -8.04 -7.66 -2.22
N ASN A 129 -7.59 -6.47 -1.85
CA ASN A 129 -6.33 -6.29 -1.13
C ASN A 129 -6.29 -7.09 0.20
N MET A 130 -7.44 -7.25 0.86
CA MET A 130 -7.55 -8.01 2.10
C MET A 130 -7.41 -9.53 1.85
N GLY A 131 -8.04 -10.06 0.81
CA GLY A 131 -7.94 -11.46 0.41
C GLY A 131 -6.50 -11.85 0.06
N LEU A 132 -5.78 -10.98 -0.67
CA LEU A 132 -4.37 -11.17 -0.98
C LEU A 132 -3.52 -11.20 0.31
N ALA A 133 -3.73 -10.24 1.23
CA ALA A 133 -3.00 -10.17 2.49
C ALA A 133 -3.25 -11.39 3.40
N ARG A 134 -4.51 -11.83 3.53
CA ARG A 134 -4.91 -13.01 4.31
C ARG A 134 -4.22 -14.28 3.82
N ARG A 135 -4.12 -14.48 2.49
CA ARG A 135 -3.46 -15.67 1.91
C ARG A 135 -1.96 -15.73 2.24
N ARG A 136 -1.32 -14.59 2.46
CA ARG A 136 0.10 -14.50 2.84
C ARG A 136 0.33 -14.60 4.35
N ARG A 137 -0.73 -14.64 5.16
CA ARG A 137 -0.68 -14.70 6.64
C ARG A 137 0.15 -13.60 7.31
N LYS A 138 0.22 -12.43 6.65
CA LYS A 138 0.95 -11.26 7.16
C LYS A 138 0.02 -10.36 7.98
N LEU A 139 -0.01 -10.61 9.28
CA LEU A 139 -0.85 -9.85 10.22
C LEU A 139 -0.55 -8.35 10.17
N GLY A 140 0.73 -7.97 10.08
CA GLY A 140 1.14 -6.57 9.98
C GLY A 140 0.53 -5.83 8.79
N VAL A 141 0.54 -6.46 7.61
CA VAL A 141 -0.09 -5.91 6.40
C VAL A 141 -1.61 -5.78 6.57
N ILE A 142 -2.25 -6.78 7.19
CA ILE A 142 -3.70 -6.80 7.43
C ILE A 142 -4.10 -5.67 8.38
N GLN A 143 -3.37 -5.51 9.49
CA GLN A 143 -3.56 -4.41 10.43
C GLN A 143 -3.40 -3.07 9.73
N MET A 144 -2.37 -2.93 8.89
CA MET A 144 -2.10 -1.72 8.15
C MET A 144 -3.21 -1.38 7.15
N LEU A 145 -3.77 -2.37 6.42
CA LEU A 145 -4.93 -2.17 5.54
C LEU A 145 -6.14 -1.66 6.33
N VAL A 146 -6.47 -2.32 7.45
CA VAL A 146 -7.59 -1.90 8.30
C VAL A 146 -7.38 -0.48 8.81
N TYR A 147 -6.19 -0.16 9.33
CA TYR A 147 -5.88 1.15 9.89
C TYR A 147 -5.65 2.24 8.83
N ALA A 148 -5.46 1.85 7.57
CA ALA A 148 -5.51 2.74 6.42
C ALA A 148 -6.94 3.09 5.98
N GLY A 149 -7.96 2.36 6.46
CA GLY A 149 -9.37 2.62 6.15
C GLY A 149 -10.04 1.56 5.28
N TYR A 150 -9.59 0.31 5.32
CA TYR A 150 -10.26 -0.79 4.63
C TYR A 150 -11.69 -0.99 5.16
N ASP A 151 -12.66 -1.13 4.26
CA ASP A 151 -14.07 -1.30 4.57
C ASP A 151 -14.38 -2.76 4.95
N LEU A 152 -14.20 -3.06 6.23
CA LEU A 152 -14.55 -4.36 6.81
C LEU A 152 -16.06 -4.63 6.86
N GLN A 153 -16.92 -3.62 6.72
CA GLN A 153 -18.37 -3.85 6.83
C GLN A 153 -18.92 -4.45 5.54
N HIS A 154 -18.51 -3.89 4.40
CA HIS A 154 -19.06 -4.30 3.10
C HIS A 154 -18.16 -5.26 2.31
N LYS A 155 -16.85 -5.28 2.57
CA LYS A 155 -15.89 -6.08 1.77
C LYS A 155 -15.42 -7.37 2.44
N THR A 156 -15.91 -7.70 3.63
CA THR A 156 -15.66 -9.01 4.26
C THR A 156 -16.97 -9.65 4.72
N PRO A 157 -17.90 -9.96 3.79
CA PRO A 157 -19.14 -10.65 4.14
C PRO A 157 -18.90 -12.06 4.70
N ASP A 158 -17.73 -12.66 4.44
CA ASP A 158 -17.33 -13.97 4.97
C ASP A 158 -17.03 -13.97 6.49
N LEU A 159 -16.87 -12.79 7.09
CA LEU A 159 -16.70 -12.61 8.54
C LEU A 159 -18.07 -12.42 9.19
N LEU A 160 -18.70 -13.52 9.55
CA LEU A 160 -20.01 -13.55 10.22
C LEU A 160 -19.89 -13.16 11.70
N TYR A 161 -21.00 -12.66 12.27
CA TYR A 161 -21.10 -12.40 13.71
C TYR A 161 -21.00 -13.74 14.46
N PRO A 162 -20.07 -13.89 15.42
CA PRO A 162 -19.94 -15.12 16.21
C PRO A 162 -21.12 -15.30 17.16
N GLU A 163 -21.70 -16.51 17.19
CA GLU A 163 -22.70 -16.86 18.22
C GLU A 163 -22.06 -16.95 19.61
N ASP A 164 -20.81 -17.44 19.67
CA ASP A 164 -20.02 -17.57 20.89
C ASP A 164 -18.65 -16.91 20.72
N TRP A 165 -18.45 -15.79 21.43
CA TRP A 165 -17.20 -15.03 21.42
C TRP A 165 -16.04 -15.76 22.11
N SER A 166 -16.31 -16.74 22.97
CA SER A 166 -15.26 -17.51 23.66
C SER A 166 -14.43 -18.38 22.71
N GLN A 167 -14.99 -18.72 21.54
CA GLN A 167 -14.34 -19.52 20.50
C GLN A 167 -13.55 -18.67 19.49
N VAL A 168 -13.67 -17.36 19.56
CA VAL A 168 -13.00 -16.45 18.63
C VAL A 168 -11.59 -16.21 19.13
N ASP A 169 -10.61 -16.86 18.51
CA ASP A 169 -9.19 -16.63 18.82
C ASP A 169 -8.73 -15.26 18.27
N PRO A 170 -8.49 -14.24 19.12
CA PRO A 170 -8.03 -12.93 18.66
C PRO A 170 -6.57 -12.94 18.18
N GLY A 171 -5.82 -14.02 18.44
CA GLY A 171 -4.45 -14.22 17.94
C GLY A 171 -4.43 -14.62 16.46
N SER A 172 -5.47 -15.32 15.98
CA SER A 172 -5.64 -15.62 14.56
C SER A 172 -6.03 -14.37 13.76
N ILE A 173 -5.63 -14.31 12.48
CA ILE A 173 -6.03 -13.25 11.56
C ILE A 173 -7.55 -13.17 11.44
N ARG A 174 -8.22 -14.31 11.33
CA ARG A 174 -9.68 -14.36 11.18
C ARG A 174 -10.37 -13.83 12.43
N GLY A 175 -9.97 -14.31 13.61
CA GLY A 175 -10.58 -13.86 14.87
C GLY A 175 -10.24 -12.41 15.21
N TRP A 176 -9.03 -11.94 14.91
CA TRP A 176 -8.68 -10.52 15.03
C TRP A 176 -9.57 -9.66 14.13
N LEU A 177 -9.72 -10.00 12.84
CA LEU A 177 -10.58 -9.26 11.91
C LEU A 177 -12.05 -9.27 12.35
N THR A 178 -12.57 -10.41 12.81
CA THR A 178 -13.93 -10.53 13.36
C THR A 178 -14.11 -9.63 14.58
N THR A 179 -13.13 -9.62 15.49
CA THR A 179 -13.14 -8.76 16.68
C THR A 179 -13.20 -7.29 16.27
N VAL A 180 -12.36 -6.88 15.34
CA VAL A 180 -12.30 -5.49 14.86
C VAL A 180 -13.54 -5.08 14.06
N LYS A 181 -14.20 -6.01 13.36
CA LYS A 181 -15.42 -5.74 12.59
C LYS A 181 -16.63 -5.44 13.48
N TYR A 182 -16.78 -6.17 14.59
CA TYR A 182 -17.99 -6.10 15.42
C TYR A 182 -17.81 -5.38 16.76
N ASN A 183 -16.58 -5.05 17.15
CA ASN A 183 -16.32 -4.25 18.34
C ASN A 183 -15.82 -2.86 17.97
N PRO A 184 -16.24 -1.81 18.70
CA PRO A 184 -15.75 -0.45 18.45
C PRO A 184 -14.25 -0.38 18.71
N MET A 185 -13.52 0.20 17.77
CA MET A 185 -12.11 0.52 17.97
C MET A 185 -11.93 1.62 19.03
N SER A 186 -10.73 1.73 19.59
CA SER A 186 -10.39 2.82 20.50
C SER A 186 -10.55 4.19 19.84
N LEU A 187 -10.82 5.23 20.65
CA LEU A 187 -10.94 6.60 20.13
C LEU A 187 -9.67 7.04 19.38
N LEU A 188 -8.49 6.62 19.86
CA LEU A 188 -7.22 6.88 19.19
C LEU A 188 -7.21 6.30 17.77
N GLN A 189 -7.72 5.09 17.59
CA GLN A 189 -7.78 4.43 16.30
C GLN A 189 -8.87 5.02 15.38
N LEU A 190 -10.01 5.40 15.94
CA LEU A 190 -11.07 6.09 15.20
C LEU A 190 -10.60 7.47 14.71
N THR A 191 -9.83 8.20 15.51
CA THR A 191 -9.25 9.49 15.08
C THR A 191 -8.22 9.31 13.98
N ARG A 192 -7.36 8.29 14.04
CA ARG A 192 -6.48 7.90 12.92
C ARG A 192 -7.28 7.71 11.64
N LEU A 193 -8.28 6.82 11.68
CA LEU A 193 -9.09 6.48 10.52
C LEU A 193 -9.80 7.72 9.95
N ARG A 194 -10.35 8.57 10.83
CA ARG A 194 -11.05 9.78 10.43
C ARG A 194 -10.13 10.77 9.74
N LEU A 195 -8.95 11.03 10.29
CA LEU A 195 -7.96 11.95 9.70
C LEU A 195 -7.44 11.40 8.38
N ARG A 196 -7.09 10.12 8.32
CA ARG A 196 -6.60 9.49 7.10
C ARG A 196 -7.65 9.48 5.99
N LYS A 197 -8.92 9.22 6.32
CA LYS A 197 -10.03 9.33 5.35
C LYS A 197 -10.23 10.77 4.87
N TYR A 198 -10.07 11.75 5.74
CA TYR A 198 -10.26 13.16 5.39
C TYR A 198 -9.16 13.69 4.47
N PHE A 199 -7.90 13.40 4.77
CA PHE A 199 -6.76 13.87 3.97
C PHE A 199 -6.46 12.97 2.76
N GLY A 200 -6.77 11.68 2.82
CA GLY A 200 -6.48 10.71 1.77
C GLY A 200 -5.01 10.75 1.36
N VAL A 201 -4.75 10.90 0.06
CA VAL A 201 -3.41 11.05 -0.53
C VAL A 201 -2.62 12.26 -0.01
N ASN A 202 -3.29 13.27 0.57
CA ASN A 202 -2.64 14.45 1.13
C ASN A 202 -2.21 14.27 2.59
N ILE A 203 -2.38 13.07 3.18
CA ILE A 203 -2.04 12.82 4.58
C ILE A 203 -0.56 13.11 4.87
N GLY A 204 0.36 12.80 3.95
CA GLY A 204 1.78 13.06 4.11
C GLY A 204 2.09 14.55 4.24
N ALA A 205 1.52 15.38 3.35
CA ALA A 205 1.67 16.83 3.38
C ALA A 205 1.09 17.44 4.67
N PHE A 206 -0.07 16.96 5.11
CA PHE A 206 -0.67 17.37 6.38
C PHE A 206 0.24 17.04 7.57
N VAL A 207 0.69 15.78 7.69
CA VAL A 207 1.52 15.33 8.82
C VAL A 207 2.85 16.09 8.88
N HIS A 208 3.44 16.39 7.72
CA HIS A 208 4.67 17.18 7.64
C HIS A 208 4.47 18.58 8.23
N ASN A 209 3.43 19.29 7.78
CA ASN A 209 3.20 20.69 8.11
C ASN A 209 2.49 20.93 9.45
N ALA A 210 1.79 19.93 9.99
CA ALA A 210 1.02 20.09 11.22
C ALA A 210 1.94 20.21 12.46
N PRO A 211 1.59 21.07 13.43
CA PRO A 211 2.31 21.23 14.70
C PRO A 211 1.98 20.08 15.67
N LEU A 212 2.24 18.84 15.25
CA LEU A 212 1.98 17.62 16.02
C LEU A 212 3.28 17.04 16.60
N PRO A 213 3.24 16.39 17.77
CA PRO A 213 4.37 15.65 18.30
C PRO A 213 4.83 14.53 17.35
N SER A 214 6.13 14.22 17.33
CA SER A 214 6.70 13.21 16.44
C SER A 214 6.05 11.84 16.58
N SER A 215 5.66 11.44 17.79
CA SER A 215 4.94 10.18 18.03
C SER A 215 3.59 10.13 17.31
N VAL A 216 2.84 11.23 17.32
CA VAL A 216 1.55 11.35 16.62
C VAL A 216 1.75 11.36 15.12
N LYS A 217 2.80 12.04 14.62
CA LYS A 217 3.16 12.00 13.20
C LYS A 217 3.44 10.58 12.72
N LYS A 218 4.26 9.83 13.47
CA LYS A 218 4.55 8.41 13.19
C LYS A 218 3.29 7.55 13.22
N TYR A 219 2.42 7.76 14.21
CA TYR A 219 1.15 7.06 14.37
C TYR A 219 0.18 7.31 13.21
N LEU A 220 0.05 8.54 12.70
CA LEU A 220 -0.79 8.86 11.55
C LEU A 220 -0.21 8.29 10.24
N MET A 221 1.12 8.23 10.15
CA MET A 221 1.87 7.62 9.05
C MET A 221 2.06 6.11 9.22
N LEU A 222 1.28 5.43 10.07
CA LEU A 222 1.29 3.96 10.21
C LEU A 222 2.70 3.37 10.45
N GLN A 223 3.58 4.11 11.13
CA GLN A 223 4.96 3.68 11.41
C GLN A 223 5.07 2.84 12.69
N ASP A 224 3.99 2.76 13.46
CA ASP A 224 3.83 1.89 14.63
C ASP A 224 3.46 0.44 14.28
N ILE A 225 3.26 0.14 12.99
CA ILE A 225 2.88 -1.20 12.50
C ILE A 225 4.08 -1.82 11.80
N ASP A 226 4.51 -2.99 12.25
CA ASP A 226 5.50 -3.81 11.56
C ASP A 226 4.81 -4.70 10.52
N VAL A 227 5.04 -4.42 9.24
CA VAL A 227 4.45 -5.16 8.12
C VAL A 227 4.99 -6.59 7.99
N ASN A 228 6.12 -6.90 8.63
CA ASN A 228 6.72 -8.24 8.58
C ASN A 228 6.11 -9.20 9.60
N CYS A 229 5.35 -8.70 10.59
CA CYS A 229 4.66 -9.53 11.58
C CYS A 229 3.78 -10.58 10.90
N ASP A 230 4.13 -11.85 11.11
CA ASP A 230 3.36 -13.00 10.71
C ASP A 230 2.26 -13.31 11.72
N GLU A 231 1.22 -14.02 11.27
CA GLU A 231 0.28 -14.65 12.19
C GLU A 231 1.04 -15.62 13.12
N PRO A 232 0.82 -15.55 14.45
CA PRO A 232 1.42 -16.52 15.36
C PRO A 232 1.01 -17.92 14.92
N SER A 233 2.01 -18.78 14.64
CA SER A 233 1.74 -20.18 14.35
C SER A 233 1.06 -20.78 15.57
N CYS A 234 -0.12 -21.40 15.40
CA CYS A 234 -0.67 -22.28 16.41
C CYS A 234 0.41 -23.31 16.74
N SER A 235 1.10 -23.14 17.86
CA SER A 235 1.98 -24.17 18.40
C SER A 235 1.07 -25.37 18.66
N ASN A 236 1.33 -26.47 17.95
CA ASN A 236 0.73 -27.77 18.23
C ASN A 236 0.93 -28.06 19.73
N THR A 237 -0.11 -27.81 20.53
CA THR A 237 -0.24 -28.42 21.85
C THR A 237 -0.78 -29.82 21.61
N SER A 238 0.15 -30.74 21.37
CA SER A 238 -0.04 -32.17 21.67
C SER A 238 -0.15 -32.38 23.18
#